data_AF-A0A7W9X4T2-F1
#
_entry.id   AF-A0A7W9X4T2-F1
#
_cell.length_a   1.000
_cell.length_b   1.000
_cell.length_c   1.000
_cell.angle_alpha   90.00
_cell.angle_beta   90.00
_cell.angle_gamma   90.00
#
_symmetry.space_group_name_H-M   'P 1'
#
loop_
_entity.id
_entity.type
_entity.pdbx_description
1 polymer ?
#
loop_
_entity_poly.entity_id
_entity_poly.type
_entity_poly.pdbx_seq_one_letter_code
_entity_poly.pdbx_strand_id
1 'polypeptide(L)'
;MDFWTHAGWSGYGDGILWSSDPEVFDPAVQAWLEQTGLLVENYTVIARNAFGELYLWGKKTGMSVIIEPLLGTVTNFQSNFHEDREDAAMLAFFASKKQKSSDFYDYKDKPLFKRALRKLGPLQSDEMYGFEPALAIGGTPNLEHLVKVKMVEHLVFLSQLGEVELVDIDVRRPE
;
A
#
# COMPACT_ATOMS: atom_id res chain seq x y z
N MET A 1 -5.29 -17.74 -7.77
CA MET A 1 -4.09 -18.26 -7.05
C MET A 1 -2.89 -18.55 -7.96
N ASP A 2 -3.05 -18.79 -9.27
CA ASP A 2 -1.94 -19.16 -10.19
C ASP A 2 -1.02 -18.01 -10.66
N PHE A 3 -1.34 -16.76 -10.28
CA PHE A 3 -0.51 -15.59 -10.58
C PHE A 3 0.84 -15.64 -9.84
N TRP A 4 0.83 -16.08 -8.58
CA TRP A 4 2.01 -16.08 -7.70
C TRP A 4 3.06 -17.11 -8.11
N THR A 5 2.63 -18.23 -8.67
CA THR A 5 3.50 -19.31 -9.16
C THR A 5 4.35 -18.91 -10.36
N HIS A 6 3.98 -17.86 -11.10
CA HIS A 6 4.72 -17.39 -12.28
C HIS A 6 5.43 -16.04 -12.09
N ALA A 7 4.94 -15.15 -11.22
CA ALA A 7 5.48 -13.80 -11.06
C ALA A 7 6.61 -13.70 -10.01
N GLY A 8 6.59 -14.56 -8.98
CA GLY A 8 7.47 -14.43 -7.81
C GLY A 8 7.26 -13.14 -7.00
N TRP A 9 7.99 -13.03 -5.89
CA TRP A 9 8.03 -11.81 -5.07
C TRP A 9 9.16 -10.90 -5.57
N SER A 10 8.83 -9.87 -6.34
CA SER A 10 9.81 -9.03 -7.04
C SER A 10 9.50 -7.55 -6.90
N GLY A 11 10.54 -6.74 -6.72
CA GLY A 11 10.46 -5.29 -6.80
C GLY A 11 10.47 -4.81 -8.25
N TYR A 12 9.56 -3.90 -8.58
CA TYR A 12 9.43 -3.23 -9.86
C TYR A 12 9.85 -1.76 -9.74
N GLY A 13 10.41 -1.19 -10.82
CA GLY A 13 10.74 0.24 -10.89
C GLY A 13 11.73 0.70 -9.82
N ASP A 14 12.86 0.01 -9.70
CA ASP A 14 13.91 0.21 -8.68
C ASP A 14 13.45 -0.02 -7.23
N GLY A 15 12.35 -0.78 -7.06
CA GLY A 15 11.78 -1.09 -5.75
C GLY A 15 10.71 -0.09 -5.29
N ILE A 16 10.08 0.66 -6.20
CA ILE A 16 8.94 1.52 -5.84
C ILE A 16 7.66 0.72 -5.58
N LEU A 17 7.49 -0.42 -6.25
CA LEU A 17 6.33 -1.30 -6.12
C LEU A 17 6.82 -2.74 -6.00
N TRP A 18 6.18 -3.53 -5.15
CA TRP A 18 6.54 -4.93 -4.90
C TRP A 18 5.28 -5.77 -4.88
N SER A 19 5.33 -6.97 -5.47
CA SER A 19 4.41 -8.03 -5.08
C SER A 19 4.67 -8.44 -3.63
N SER A 20 3.63 -8.79 -2.89
CA SER A 20 3.70 -9.03 -1.43
C SER A 20 3.15 -10.38 -1.05
N ASP A 21 3.91 -11.12 -0.25
CA ASP A 21 3.43 -12.33 0.40
C ASP A 21 2.33 -11.98 1.40
N PRO A 22 1.07 -12.38 1.17
CA PRO A 22 -0.05 -12.04 2.04
C PRO A 22 0.21 -12.37 3.52
N GLU A 23 0.77 -13.55 3.78
CA GLU A 23 0.93 -14.08 5.15
C GLU A 23 1.88 -13.22 5.98
N VAL A 24 2.88 -12.59 5.33
CA VAL A 24 3.82 -11.69 5.99
C VAL A 24 3.13 -10.41 6.46
N PHE A 25 2.12 -9.94 5.73
CA PHE A 25 1.44 -8.67 5.99
C PHE A 25 0.19 -8.80 6.85
N ASP A 26 -0.27 -10.02 7.17
CA ASP A 26 -1.45 -10.27 8.02
C ASP A 26 -1.47 -9.41 9.29
N PRO A 27 -0.38 -9.26 10.07
CA PRO A 27 -0.41 -8.43 11.28
C PRO A 27 -0.71 -6.95 10.98
N ALA A 28 -0.16 -6.41 9.88
CA ALA A 28 -0.41 -5.04 9.48
C ALA A 28 -1.83 -4.88 8.95
N VAL A 29 -2.30 -5.78 8.09
CA VAL A 29 -3.66 -5.73 7.54
C VAL A 29 -4.70 -5.77 8.65
N GLN A 30 -4.53 -6.68 9.61
CA GLN A 30 -5.42 -6.82 10.75
C GLN A 30 -5.46 -5.51 11.55
N ALA A 31 -4.31 -4.96 11.92
CA ALA A 31 -4.21 -3.74 12.72
C ALA A 31 -4.89 -2.51 12.08
N TRP A 32 -4.89 -2.43 10.76
CA TRP A 32 -5.53 -1.34 10.02
C TRP A 32 -7.03 -1.58 9.77
N LEU A 33 -7.42 -2.77 9.30
CA LEU A 33 -8.80 -3.04 8.89
C LEU A 33 -9.76 -3.24 10.06
N GLU A 34 -9.31 -3.77 11.21
CA GLU A 34 -10.15 -3.93 12.41
C GLU A 34 -10.76 -2.60 12.88
N GLN A 35 -10.14 -1.47 12.52
CA GLN A 35 -10.60 -0.11 12.86
C GLN A 35 -11.69 0.41 11.90
N THR A 36 -11.90 -0.25 10.77
CA THR A 36 -12.78 0.25 9.67
C THR A 36 -14.12 -0.47 9.58
N GLY A 37 -14.29 -1.58 10.30
CA GLY A 37 -15.47 -2.45 10.20
C GLY A 37 -15.49 -3.34 8.95
N LEU A 38 -14.46 -3.26 8.09
CA LEU A 38 -14.23 -4.21 7.01
C LEU A 38 -13.78 -5.56 7.59
N LEU A 39 -14.32 -6.64 7.02
CA LEU A 39 -13.96 -8.00 7.41
C LEU A 39 -12.61 -8.40 6.82
N VAL A 40 -11.58 -8.49 7.67
CA VAL A 40 -10.18 -8.79 7.29
C VAL A 40 -10.07 -9.99 6.36
N GLU A 41 -10.81 -11.07 6.66
CA GLU A 41 -10.76 -12.35 5.94
C GLU A 41 -11.24 -12.27 4.48
N ASN A 42 -11.87 -11.16 4.09
CA ASN A 42 -12.29 -10.92 2.71
C ASN A 42 -11.18 -10.34 1.83
N TYR A 43 -10.09 -9.87 2.43
CA TYR A 43 -9.06 -9.13 1.73
C TYR A 43 -7.69 -9.81 1.83
N THR A 44 -6.88 -9.63 0.79
CA THR A 44 -5.53 -10.19 0.69
C THR A 44 -4.61 -9.15 0.08
N VAL A 45 -3.48 -8.86 0.71
CA VAL A 45 -2.48 -7.95 0.14
C VAL A 45 -1.89 -8.60 -1.10
N ILE A 46 -1.88 -7.87 -2.22
CA ILE A 46 -1.23 -8.34 -3.45
C ILE A 46 0.01 -7.53 -3.79
N ALA A 47 0.08 -6.28 -3.33
CA ALA A 47 1.19 -5.41 -3.61
C ALA A 47 1.36 -4.35 -2.54
N ARG A 48 2.56 -3.79 -2.51
CA ARG A 48 2.91 -2.68 -1.64
C ARG A 48 3.88 -1.73 -2.32
N ASN A 49 3.84 -0.45 -1.97
CA ASN A 49 4.79 0.53 -2.48
C ASN A 49 6.01 0.73 -1.53
N ALA A 50 6.95 1.59 -1.91
CA ALA A 50 8.14 1.89 -1.11
C ALA A 50 7.87 2.68 0.18
N PHE A 51 6.67 3.24 0.33
CA PHE A 51 6.24 4.09 1.45
C PHE A 51 5.17 3.40 2.33
N GLY A 52 4.94 2.10 2.13
CA GLY A 52 4.06 1.30 2.97
C GLY A 52 2.59 1.29 2.57
N GLU A 53 2.20 1.90 1.45
CA GLU A 53 0.83 1.67 0.94
C GLU A 53 0.64 0.19 0.63
N LEU A 54 -0.44 -0.41 1.14
CA LEU A 54 -0.82 -1.78 0.85
C LEU A 54 -2.02 -1.80 -0.08
N TYR A 55 -1.93 -2.59 -1.14
CA TYR A 55 -2.99 -2.78 -2.13
C TYR A 55 -3.63 -4.16 -1.91
N LEU A 56 -4.91 -4.15 -1.54
CA LEU A 56 -5.65 -5.32 -1.11
C LEU A 56 -6.67 -5.74 -2.17
N TRP A 57 -6.65 -7.02 -2.49
CA TRP A 57 -7.62 -7.72 -3.31
C TRP A 57 -8.72 -8.30 -2.43
N GLY A 58 -9.96 -7.88 -2.63
CA GLY A 58 -11.14 -8.46 -2.02
C GLY A 58 -11.68 -9.63 -2.85
N LYS A 59 -11.98 -10.76 -2.19
CA LYS A 59 -12.44 -12.01 -2.85
C LYS A 59 -13.61 -11.80 -3.82
N LYS A 60 -14.54 -10.91 -3.47
CA LYS A 60 -15.75 -10.60 -4.28
C LYS A 60 -15.69 -9.25 -4.98
N THR A 61 -14.75 -8.39 -4.60
CA THR A 61 -14.73 -6.98 -4.99
C THR A 61 -13.52 -6.62 -5.84
N GLY A 62 -12.60 -7.56 -6.06
CA GLY A 62 -11.37 -7.33 -6.81
C GLY A 62 -10.44 -6.37 -6.09
N MET A 63 -9.68 -5.56 -6.84
CA MET A 63 -8.89 -4.47 -6.26
C MET A 63 -9.78 -3.39 -5.67
N SER A 64 -10.05 -3.48 -4.38
CA SER A 64 -11.02 -2.60 -3.73
C SER A 64 -10.49 -1.87 -2.51
N VAL A 65 -9.40 -2.31 -1.87
CA VAL A 65 -8.94 -1.65 -0.63
C VAL A 65 -7.50 -1.20 -0.76
N ILE A 66 -7.21 0.02 -0.31
CA ILE A 66 -5.87 0.56 -0.18
C ILE A 66 -5.69 1.05 1.25
N ILE A 67 -4.64 0.57 1.93
CA ILE A 67 -4.21 1.10 3.22
C ILE A 67 -3.13 2.13 2.95
N GLU A 68 -3.31 3.36 3.42
CA GLU A 68 -2.43 4.51 3.18
C GLU A 68 -1.88 5.00 4.53
N PRO A 69 -0.90 4.28 5.08
CA PRO A 69 -0.55 4.37 6.50
C PRO A 69 0.04 5.73 6.89
N LEU A 70 0.71 6.40 5.96
CA LEU A 70 1.28 7.73 6.15
C LEU A 70 0.22 8.84 6.17
N LEU A 71 -0.98 8.56 5.63
CA LEU A 71 -2.12 9.46 5.63
C LEU A 71 -3.11 9.13 6.75
N GLY A 72 -3.00 7.96 7.39
CA GLY A 72 -3.95 7.50 8.39
C GLY A 72 -5.28 7.03 7.79
N THR A 73 -5.31 6.71 6.49
CA THR A 73 -6.54 6.39 5.76
C THR A 73 -6.57 4.95 5.27
N VAL A 74 -7.78 4.41 5.18
CA VAL A 74 -8.11 3.20 4.40
C VAL A 74 -9.13 3.60 3.36
N THR A 75 -8.78 3.46 2.09
CA THR A 75 -9.69 3.77 0.99
C THR A 75 -10.34 2.49 0.45
N ASN A 76 -11.66 2.47 0.40
CA ASN A 76 -12.47 1.37 -0.12
C ASN A 76 -13.19 1.79 -1.42
N PHE A 77 -12.79 1.19 -2.54
CA PHE A 77 -13.38 1.37 -3.85
C PHE A 77 -14.51 0.36 -4.07
N GLN A 78 -15.73 0.86 -4.17
CA GLN A 78 -16.88 0.03 -4.56
C GLN A 78 -16.86 -0.19 -6.06
N SER A 79 -16.71 -1.45 -6.49
CA SER A 79 -16.64 -1.83 -7.90
C SER A 79 -17.58 -2.99 -8.21
N ASN A 80 -18.10 -3.02 -9.45
CA ASN A 80 -18.83 -4.18 -9.98
C ASN A 80 -17.80 -5.18 -10.54
N PHE A 81 -17.06 -5.82 -9.65
CA PHE A 81 -16.10 -6.86 -10.03
C PHE A 81 -16.83 -8.15 -10.42
N HIS A 82 -16.35 -8.82 -11.47
CA HIS A 82 -16.81 -10.13 -11.89
C HIS A 82 -15.62 -11.11 -11.81
N GLU A 83 -15.82 -12.21 -11.08
CA GLU A 83 -14.77 -13.21 -10.79
C GLU A 83 -14.12 -13.82 -12.05
N ASP A 84 -14.85 -13.88 -13.17
CA ASP A 84 -14.35 -14.39 -14.45
C ASP A 84 -13.21 -13.56 -15.07
N ARG A 85 -12.88 -12.40 -14.47
CA ARG A 85 -11.83 -11.49 -14.94
C ARG A 85 -10.71 -11.24 -13.92
N GLU A 86 -10.57 -12.10 -12.91
CA GLU A 86 -9.53 -11.98 -11.87
C GLU A 86 -8.12 -11.79 -12.46
N ASP A 87 -7.65 -12.71 -13.30
CA ASP A 87 -6.30 -12.66 -13.88
C ASP A 87 -6.08 -11.40 -14.73
N ALA A 88 -7.08 -11.04 -15.55
CA ALA A 88 -7.02 -9.84 -16.39
C ALA A 88 -6.98 -8.55 -15.55
N ALA A 89 -7.74 -8.50 -14.45
CA ALA A 89 -7.78 -7.37 -13.54
C ALA A 89 -6.48 -7.24 -12.72
N MET A 90 -5.89 -8.35 -12.25
CA MET A 90 -4.57 -8.34 -11.60
C MET A 90 -3.49 -7.85 -12.57
N LEU A 91 -3.46 -8.36 -13.81
CA LEU A 91 -2.53 -7.88 -14.83
C LEU A 91 -2.73 -6.40 -15.14
N ALA A 92 -3.98 -5.95 -15.27
CA ALA A 92 -4.30 -4.54 -15.49
C ALA A 92 -3.84 -3.65 -14.32
N PHE A 93 -3.98 -4.11 -13.08
CA PHE A 93 -3.47 -3.40 -11.91
C PHE A 93 -1.96 -3.17 -12.00
N PHE A 94 -1.17 -4.23 -12.16
CA PHE A 94 0.29 -4.11 -12.26
C PHE A 94 0.73 -3.32 -13.51
N ALA A 95 0.03 -3.46 -14.63
CA ALA A 95 0.32 -2.71 -15.86
C ALA A 95 -0.03 -1.22 -15.76
N SER A 96 -1.05 -0.87 -14.98
CA SER A 96 -1.52 0.52 -14.82
C SER A 96 -0.71 1.32 -13.80
N LYS A 97 -0.05 0.64 -12.85
CA LYS A 97 0.77 1.28 -11.82
C LYS A 97 2.00 1.94 -12.44
N LYS A 98 2.02 3.27 -12.38
CA LYS A 98 3.16 4.09 -12.80
C LYS A 98 3.95 4.51 -11.57
N GLN A 99 5.25 4.74 -11.76
CA GLN A 99 6.12 5.27 -10.70
C GLN A 99 5.53 6.52 -10.04
N LYS A 100 4.97 7.44 -10.85
CA LYS A 100 4.37 8.69 -10.35
C LYS A 100 3.18 8.48 -9.39
N SER A 101 2.39 7.43 -9.61
CA SER A 101 1.19 7.12 -8.80
C SER A 101 1.48 6.18 -7.63
N SER A 102 2.76 5.88 -7.37
CA SER A 102 3.21 5.02 -6.27
C SER A 102 4.29 5.72 -5.42
N ASP A 103 4.49 7.03 -5.65
CA ASP A 103 5.46 7.86 -4.96
C ASP A 103 4.75 8.71 -3.90
N PHE A 104 5.46 9.03 -2.82
CA PHE A 104 5.00 9.98 -1.82
C PHE A 104 5.62 11.35 -2.10
N TYR A 105 4.85 12.41 -1.89
CA TYR A 105 5.27 13.77 -2.22
C TYR A 105 5.65 14.53 -0.96
N ASP A 106 6.71 15.34 -1.05
CA ASP A 106 7.04 16.24 0.03
C ASP A 106 6.07 17.44 0.09
N TYR A 107 6.20 18.26 1.14
CA TYR A 107 5.40 19.47 1.33
C TYR A 107 5.52 20.53 0.20
N LYS A 108 6.43 20.34 -0.77
CA LYS A 108 6.59 21.17 -1.98
C LYS A 108 6.08 20.46 -3.25
N ASP A 109 5.28 19.41 -3.09
CA ASP A 109 4.75 18.57 -4.18
C ASP A 109 5.87 17.96 -5.05
N LYS A 110 7.00 17.59 -4.43
CA LYS A 110 8.08 16.91 -5.13
C LYS A 110 8.11 15.42 -4.77
N PRO A 111 8.23 14.51 -5.76
CA PRO A 111 8.33 13.08 -5.53
C PRO A 111 9.55 12.72 -4.68
N LEU A 112 9.39 11.83 -3.70
CA LEU A 112 10.45 11.47 -2.76
C LEU A 112 11.24 10.23 -3.18
N PHE A 113 10.65 9.27 -3.88
CA PHE A 113 11.24 7.95 -4.10
C PHE A 113 12.67 7.99 -4.63
N LYS A 114 12.89 8.66 -5.78
CA LYS A 114 14.24 8.75 -6.39
C LYS A 114 15.23 9.50 -5.51
N ARG A 115 14.76 10.42 -4.68
CA ARG A 115 15.61 11.18 -3.75
C ARG A 115 15.95 10.34 -2.52
N ALA A 116 14.98 9.60 -1.99
CA ALA A 116 15.14 8.64 -0.91
C ALA A 116 16.12 7.54 -1.32
N LEU A 117 15.93 6.92 -2.49
CA LEU A 117 16.82 5.90 -3.05
C LEU A 117 18.27 6.39 -3.14
N ARG A 118 18.49 7.63 -3.59
CA ARG A 118 19.84 8.21 -3.68
C ARG A 118 20.46 8.52 -2.31
N LYS A 119 19.65 8.92 -1.32
CA LYS A 119 20.13 9.33 0.01
C LYS A 119 20.32 8.14 0.96
N LEU A 120 19.35 7.22 1.00
CA LEU A 120 19.23 6.13 1.97
C LEU A 120 19.63 4.77 1.38
N GLY A 121 19.81 4.69 0.06
CA GLY A 121 20.07 3.45 -0.66
C GLY A 121 18.79 2.62 -0.89
N PRO A 122 18.90 1.50 -1.61
CA PRO A 122 17.78 0.63 -1.91
C PRO A 122 17.18 -0.01 -0.65
N LEU A 123 15.89 -0.32 -0.74
CA LEU A 123 15.15 -1.07 0.27
C LEU A 123 15.44 -2.58 0.14
N GLN A 124 15.54 -3.26 1.28
CA GLN A 124 15.36 -4.71 1.35
C GLN A 124 13.88 -5.09 1.16
N SER A 125 13.61 -6.38 0.97
CA SER A 125 12.25 -6.89 0.76
C SER A 125 11.31 -6.67 1.95
N ASP A 126 11.84 -6.47 3.15
CA ASP A 126 11.12 -6.23 4.39
C ASP A 126 11.23 -4.78 4.89
N GLU A 127 11.76 -3.86 4.06
CA GLU A 127 11.95 -2.45 4.42
C GLU A 127 11.00 -1.51 3.68
N MET A 128 10.69 -0.38 4.32
CA MET A 128 10.03 0.79 3.73
C MET A 128 10.79 2.08 4.02
N TYR A 129 10.53 3.13 3.23
CA TYR A 129 10.84 4.49 3.61
C TYR A 129 9.72 5.03 4.51
N GLY A 130 10.03 5.23 5.79
CA GLY A 130 9.13 5.83 6.79
C GLY A 130 9.59 7.22 7.22
N PHE A 131 8.75 7.94 7.97
CA PHE A 131 9.07 9.26 8.51
C PHE A 131 9.37 9.19 10.01
N GLU A 132 10.45 9.85 10.43
CA GLU A 132 10.85 10.02 11.83
C GLU A 132 10.99 11.53 12.15
N PRO A 133 10.12 12.12 13.00
CA PRO A 133 8.95 11.51 13.64
C PRO A 133 7.84 11.19 12.63
N ALA A 134 6.94 10.27 12.99
CA ALA A 134 5.81 9.88 12.15
C ALA A 134 4.87 11.07 11.85
N LEU A 135 4.30 11.09 10.65
CA LEU A 135 3.45 12.21 10.20
C LEU A 135 2.22 12.40 11.09
N ALA A 136 1.60 11.29 11.54
CA ALA A 136 0.43 11.30 12.43
C ALA A 136 0.64 12.05 13.76
N ILE A 137 1.89 12.18 14.21
CA ILE A 137 2.25 12.86 15.47
C ILE A 137 3.05 14.16 15.24
N GLY A 138 2.86 14.80 14.08
CA GLY A 138 3.46 16.09 13.76
C GLY A 138 4.77 16.03 12.97
N GLY A 139 5.10 14.87 12.40
CA GLY A 139 6.19 14.72 11.44
C GLY A 139 5.99 15.57 10.18
N THR A 140 7.10 15.92 9.53
CA THR A 140 7.06 16.73 8.30
C THR A 140 7.43 15.87 7.10
N PRO A 141 6.63 15.88 6.01
CA PRO A 141 6.89 15.05 4.83
C PRO A 141 8.02 15.67 4.00
N ASN A 142 9.28 15.41 4.37
CA ASN A 142 10.46 15.88 3.65
C ASN A 142 11.55 14.79 3.59
N LEU A 143 12.53 14.99 2.71
CA LEU A 143 13.59 14.00 2.50
C LEU A 143 14.50 13.84 3.72
N GLU A 144 14.62 14.88 4.53
CA GLU A 144 15.47 14.95 5.71
C GLU A 144 15.03 13.95 6.78
N HIS A 145 13.71 13.80 6.98
CA HIS A 145 13.09 12.93 7.98
C HIS A 145 12.79 11.51 7.48
N LEU A 146 13.11 11.18 6.22
CA LEU A 146 12.97 9.81 5.74
C LEU A 146 14.05 8.90 6.33
N VAL A 147 13.61 7.74 6.80
CA VAL A 147 14.44 6.65 7.34
C VAL A 147 14.03 5.32 6.69
N LYS A 148 14.94 4.33 6.70
CA LYS A 148 14.58 2.95 6.37
C LYS A 148 14.15 2.22 7.64
N VAL A 149 12.99 1.59 7.61
CA VAL A 149 12.40 0.86 8.76
C VAL A 149 11.85 -0.48 8.31
N LYS A 150 11.70 -1.41 9.24
CA LYS A 150 11.03 -2.69 8.98
C LYS A 150 9.54 -2.44 8.75
N MET A 151 9.05 -2.91 7.62
CA MET A 151 7.76 -2.48 7.08
C MET A 151 6.60 -2.94 7.97
N VAL A 152 6.49 -4.23 8.27
CA VAL A 152 5.35 -4.77 9.02
C VAL A 152 5.25 -4.13 10.41
N GLU A 153 6.36 -4.07 11.13
CA GLU A 153 6.45 -3.48 12.47
C GLU A 153 6.11 -1.99 12.44
N HIS A 154 6.60 -1.25 11.44
CA HIS A 154 6.30 0.17 11.32
C HIS A 154 4.83 0.42 10.93
N LEU A 155 4.24 -0.42 10.07
CA LEU A 155 2.82 -0.32 9.71
C LEU A 155 1.91 -0.58 10.90
N VAL A 156 2.21 -1.60 11.72
CA VAL A 156 1.48 -1.87 12.97
C VAL A 156 1.65 -0.70 13.94
N PHE A 157 2.86 -0.16 14.10
CA PHE A 157 3.10 1.02 14.91
C PHE A 157 2.26 2.23 14.44
N LEU A 158 2.25 2.54 13.15
CA LEU A 158 1.49 3.67 12.59
C LEU A 158 -0.02 3.54 12.83
N SER A 159 -0.57 2.32 12.78
CA SER A 159 -2.00 2.07 13.05
C SER A 159 -2.45 2.45 14.47
N GLN A 160 -1.49 2.62 15.40
CA GLN A 160 -1.74 2.93 16.81
C GLN A 160 -1.58 4.43 17.13
N LEU A 161 -1.16 5.26 16.16
CA LEU A 161 -0.85 6.67 16.40
C LEU A 161 -2.04 7.63 16.25
N GLY A 162 -3.17 7.15 15.75
CA GLY A 162 -4.38 7.95 15.54
C GLY A 162 -5.55 7.08 15.10
N GLU A 163 -6.71 7.70 14.93
CA GLU A 163 -7.88 7.03 14.34
C GLU A 163 -7.65 6.79 12.86
N VAL A 164 -8.05 5.60 12.38
CA VAL A 164 -8.03 5.27 10.96
C VAL A 164 -9.30 5.80 10.30
N GLU A 165 -9.13 6.67 9.30
CA GLU A 165 -10.25 7.18 8.50
C GLU A 165 -10.58 6.21 7.36
N LEU A 166 -11.82 5.70 7.34
CA LEU A 166 -12.34 4.93 6.21
C LEU A 166 -12.93 5.89 5.16
N VAL A 167 -12.41 5.84 3.94
CA VAL A 167 -12.89 6.62 2.79
C VAL A 167 -13.54 5.69 1.77
N ASP A 168 -14.86 5.78 1.61
CA ASP A 168 -15.58 5.04 0.57
C ASP A 168 -15.64 5.83 -0.74
N ILE A 169 -15.22 5.21 -1.84
CA ILE A 169 -15.27 5.79 -3.19
C ILE A 169 -16.09 4.87 -4.10
N ASP A 170 -17.21 5.38 -4.62
CA ASP A 170 -18.00 4.66 -5.62
C ASP A 170 -17.45 4.89 -7.03
N VAL A 171 -16.93 3.82 -7.64
CA VAL A 171 -16.41 3.84 -9.01
C VAL A 171 -17.26 3.03 -9.97
N ARG A 172 -18.47 2.61 -9.56
CA ARG A 172 -19.41 1.92 -10.44
C ARG A 172 -19.85 2.85 -11.56
N ARG A 173 -19.94 2.30 -12.78
CA ARG A 173 -20.51 3.05 -13.91
C ARG A 173 -22.02 3.22 -13.67
N PRO A 174 -22.59 4.41 -13.91
CA PRO A 174 -24.04 4.55 -13.93
C PRO A 174 -24.63 3.62 -14.99
N GLU A 175 -25.78 3.01 -14.64
CA GLU A 175 -26.57 2.17 -15.56
C GLU A 175 -27.14 2.98 -16.74
#